data_AF-A0A7X8ZLB0-F1
#
_entry.id   AF-A0A7X8ZLB0-F1
#
_cell.length_a   1.000
_cell.length_b   1.000
_cell.length_c   1.000
_cell.angle_alpha   90.00
_cell.angle_beta   90.00
_cell.angle_gamma   90.00
#
_symmetry.space_group_name_H-M   'P 1'
#
loop_
_entity.id
_entity.type
_entity.pdbx_description
1 polymer ?
#
loop_
_entity_poly.entity_id
_entity_poly.type
_entity_poly.pdbx_seq_one_letter_code
_entity_poly.pdbx_strand_id
1 'polypeptide(L)'
;MTHALALLCLLLLQGTLRAAEITVSRLDFRADEQSRQRFLAQPITWWGRNQYPVKPGERGAVLTLANPRIKYAFMLLGREDADGSWFPAIGMPKPSKANWSSTGFFEFQAGDLKSRSCSVEIGEGQDDAIVLLYRSNDFRAEARWQLLPDDDRLFFIFTANRPYTLHFTAYPSSYAGSWSAGKKLRQRFAVTPTRTLEEGKHSLETAEYYVFLGDHYFDPAHNRGEGPCALLYHPGQSRADVLVQNYSCRVSLSGSDCSAAVLFDFHGSANTAALEYLRTLSAEFQ
;
A
#
# COMPACT_ATOMS: atom_id res chain seq x y z
N MET A 1 2.92 27.06 -50.38
CA MET A 1 3.97 26.28 -49.68
C MET A 1 3.84 26.37 -48.15
N THR A 2 2.64 26.27 -47.59
CA THR A 2 2.40 26.49 -46.14
C THR A 2 1.51 25.42 -45.50
N HIS A 3 1.11 24.38 -46.24
CA HIS A 3 0.29 23.28 -45.72
C HIS A 3 1.06 21.95 -45.60
N ALA A 4 2.26 21.86 -46.19
CA ALA A 4 3.11 20.68 -46.06
C ALA A 4 3.93 20.64 -44.75
N LEU A 5 4.18 21.81 -44.13
CA LEU A 5 4.94 21.88 -42.87
C LEU A 5 4.08 21.55 -41.63
N ALA A 6 2.79 21.87 -41.66
CA ALA A 6 1.87 21.62 -40.54
C ALA A 6 1.55 20.12 -40.37
N LEU A 7 1.49 19.36 -41.48
CA LEU A 7 1.27 17.91 -41.43
C LEU A 7 2.50 17.15 -40.93
N LEU A 8 3.71 17.68 -41.16
CA LEU A 8 4.96 17.05 -40.71
C LEU A 8 5.19 17.23 -39.19
N CYS A 9 4.75 18.34 -38.60
CA CYS A 9 4.81 18.53 -37.14
C CYS A 9 3.80 17.66 -36.37
N LEU A 10 2.64 17.33 -36.98
CA LEU A 10 1.66 16.43 -36.38
C LEU A 10 2.05 14.95 -36.49
N LEU A 11 2.80 14.56 -37.53
CA LEU A 11 3.33 13.20 -37.66
C LEU A 11 4.61 12.95 -36.85
N LEU A 12 5.35 14.00 -36.50
CA LEU A 12 6.54 13.91 -35.61
C LEU A 12 6.19 13.94 -34.11
N LEU A 13 4.94 14.27 -33.74
CA LEU A 13 4.42 14.14 -32.37
C LEU A 13 3.71 12.80 -32.10
N GLN A 14 3.48 11.99 -33.13
CA GLN A 14 2.96 10.62 -33.00
C GLN A 14 4.06 9.58 -32.76
N GLY A 15 5.33 9.96 -32.87
CA GLY A 15 6.47 9.17 -32.42
C GLY A 15 6.85 9.59 -31.00
N THR A 16 6.60 8.73 -30.01
CA THR A 16 7.06 8.78 -28.60
C THR A 16 6.14 9.37 -27.53
N LEU A 17 4.82 9.30 -27.69
CA LEU A 17 3.97 9.00 -26.52
C LEU A 17 3.75 7.50 -26.49
N ARG A 18 4.79 6.73 -26.12
CA ARG A 18 4.53 5.43 -25.49
C ARG A 18 3.68 5.78 -24.27
N ALA A 19 2.44 5.32 -24.22
CA ALA A 19 1.68 5.33 -22.98
C ALA A 19 2.63 4.82 -21.88
N ALA A 20 2.77 5.59 -20.80
CA ALA A 20 3.68 5.24 -19.72
C ALA A 20 3.42 3.79 -19.30
N GLU A 21 4.36 2.90 -19.61
CA GLU A 21 4.14 1.47 -19.45
C GLU A 21 4.21 1.14 -17.97
N ILE A 22 3.15 0.52 -17.45
CA ILE A 22 3.18 0.00 -16.08
C ILE A 22 4.09 -1.23 -16.11
N THR A 23 5.04 -1.27 -15.20
CA THR A 23 5.90 -2.43 -15.01
C THR A 23 5.43 -3.20 -13.79
N VAL A 24 4.98 -4.44 -14.03
CA VAL A 24 4.77 -5.45 -12.98
C VAL A 24 5.99 -6.35 -12.94
N SER A 25 6.54 -6.60 -11.75
CA SER A 25 7.62 -7.58 -11.60
C SER A 25 7.46 -8.41 -10.34
N ARG A 26 7.94 -9.65 -10.42
CA ARG A 26 7.89 -10.65 -9.37
C ARG A 26 9.26 -11.28 -9.18
N LEU A 27 9.69 -11.35 -7.92
CA LEU A 27 10.88 -12.07 -7.50
C LEU A 27 10.52 -13.01 -6.36
N ASP A 28 10.47 -14.31 -6.62
CA ASP A 28 10.38 -15.35 -5.58
C ASP A 28 11.76 -15.72 -5.05
N PHE A 29 11.83 -16.07 -3.78
CA PHE A 29 13.08 -16.43 -3.10
C PHE A 29 12.85 -17.35 -1.89
N ARG A 30 13.81 -18.23 -1.62
CA ARG A 30 13.80 -19.26 -0.56
C ARG A 30 15.10 -19.23 0.25
N ALA A 31 15.19 -19.98 1.35
CA ALA A 31 16.40 -20.02 2.19
C ALA A 31 17.61 -20.72 1.52
N ASP A 32 18.08 -20.19 0.39
CA ASP A 32 19.22 -20.67 -0.40
C ASP A 32 20.05 -19.48 -0.90
N GLU A 33 21.32 -19.75 -1.22
CA GLU A 33 22.28 -18.70 -1.59
C GLU A 33 21.97 -18.06 -2.95
N GLN A 34 21.41 -18.81 -3.91
CA GLN A 34 21.06 -18.27 -5.23
C GLN A 34 19.94 -17.23 -5.12
N SER A 35 18.90 -17.56 -4.35
CA SER A 35 17.81 -16.65 -3.99
C SER A 35 18.32 -15.41 -3.26
N ARG A 36 19.24 -15.59 -2.31
CA ARG A 36 19.88 -14.48 -1.60
C ARG A 36 20.63 -13.53 -2.53
N GLN A 37 21.43 -14.06 -3.45
CA GLN A 37 22.18 -13.25 -4.42
C GLN A 37 21.24 -12.46 -5.33
N ARG A 38 20.19 -13.10 -5.86
CA ARG A 38 19.17 -12.42 -6.68
C ARG A 38 18.45 -11.31 -5.90
N PHE A 39 18.10 -11.57 -4.63
CA PHE A 39 17.49 -10.58 -3.76
C PHE A 39 18.41 -9.39 -3.51
N LEU A 40 19.70 -9.61 -3.26
CA LEU A 40 20.64 -8.52 -2.99
C LEU A 40 21.04 -7.75 -4.26
N ALA A 41 20.94 -8.37 -5.44
CA ALA A 41 21.26 -7.76 -6.73
C ALA A 41 20.15 -6.85 -7.29
N GLN A 42 18.95 -6.87 -6.71
CA GLN A 42 17.83 -6.07 -7.22
C GLN A 42 18.11 -4.56 -7.09
N PRO A 43 17.65 -3.73 -8.03
CA PRO A 43 17.86 -2.27 -7.99
C PRO A 43 16.94 -1.57 -6.98
N ILE A 44 16.42 -2.30 -6.00
CA ILE A 44 15.54 -1.78 -4.95
C ILE A 44 16.35 -1.75 -3.66
N THR A 45 16.74 -0.55 -3.24
CA THR A 45 17.28 -0.36 -1.89
C THR A 45 16.13 -0.42 -0.89
N TRP A 46 16.07 -1.52 -0.15
CA TRP A 46 15.17 -1.68 0.99
C TRP A 46 15.69 -0.88 2.18
N TRP A 47 14.90 0.07 2.66
CA TRP A 47 15.34 0.93 3.77
C TRP A 47 15.08 0.22 5.10
N GLY A 48 16.15 -0.23 5.78
CA GLY A 48 16.10 -1.10 6.95
C GLY A 48 16.21 -2.59 6.58
N ARG A 49 17.26 -3.24 7.11
CA ARG A 49 17.69 -4.62 6.77
C ARG A 49 17.86 -4.84 5.26
N ASN A 50 18.95 -4.30 4.71
CA ASN A 50 19.56 -4.83 3.48
C ASN A 50 20.16 -6.24 3.71
N GLN A 51 19.39 -7.07 4.41
CA GLN A 51 19.71 -8.42 4.84
C GLN A 51 18.66 -9.31 4.21
N TYR A 52 19.07 -10.53 3.90
CA TYR A 52 18.19 -11.52 3.35
C TYR A 52 17.13 -11.93 4.39
N PRO A 53 15.81 -11.76 4.11
CA PRO A 53 14.81 -11.84 5.16
C PRO A 53 14.27 -13.25 5.41
N VAL A 54 14.53 -14.20 4.51
CA VAL A 54 13.94 -15.55 4.54
C VAL A 54 14.76 -16.50 5.40
N LYS A 55 14.08 -17.20 6.31
CA LYS A 55 14.65 -18.26 7.15
C LYS A 55 14.37 -19.65 6.58
N PRO A 56 15.08 -20.71 7.03
CA PRO A 56 14.75 -22.08 6.66
C PRO A 56 13.27 -22.41 6.94
N GLY A 57 12.58 -23.00 5.95
CA GLY A 57 11.15 -23.29 6.01
C GLY A 57 10.23 -22.12 5.65
N GLU A 58 10.79 -20.95 5.33
CA GLU A 58 10.04 -19.81 4.80
C GLU A 58 10.25 -19.66 3.29
N ARG A 59 9.25 -19.04 2.67
CA ARG A 59 9.27 -18.55 1.30
C ARG A 59 8.95 -17.06 1.29
N GLY A 60 9.62 -16.33 0.40
CA GLY A 60 9.36 -14.93 0.16
C GLY A 60 9.05 -14.61 -1.29
N ALA A 61 8.33 -13.51 -1.49
CA ALA A 61 8.19 -12.88 -2.79
C ALA A 61 8.23 -11.35 -2.66
N VAL A 62 8.81 -10.69 -3.66
CA VAL A 62 8.71 -9.25 -3.86
C VAL A 62 7.89 -9.04 -5.12
N LEU A 63 6.82 -8.27 -4.99
CA LEU A 63 5.96 -7.86 -6.09
C LEU A 63 6.07 -6.36 -6.25
N THR A 64 6.27 -5.87 -7.47
CA THR A 64 6.43 -4.43 -7.73
C THR A 64 5.43 -3.98 -8.79
N LEU A 65 4.77 -2.85 -8.55
CA LEU A 65 4.01 -2.08 -9.53
C LEU A 65 4.69 -0.72 -9.69
N ALA A 66 5.08 -0.36 -10.91
CA ALA A 66 5.77 0.90 -11.16
C ALA A 66 5.28 1.58 -12.43
N ASN A 67 5.25 2.90 -12.41
CA ASN A 67 5.13 3.78 -13.57
C ASN A 67 6.20 4.90 -13.43
N PRO A 68 6.25 5.89 -14.34
CA PRO A 68 7.21 6.99 -14.23
C PRO A 68 7.08 7.87 -12.97
N ARG A 69 5.90 7.90 -12.33
CA ARG A 69 5.63 8.74 -11.14
C ARG A 69 5.94 8.04 -9.83
N ILE A 70 5.68 6.73 -9.73
CA ILE A 70 5.73 6.01 -8.47
C ILE A 70 6.12 4.55 -8.63
N LYS A 71 6.67 3.99 -7.56
CA LYS A 71 6.95 2.56 -7.43
C LYS A 71 6.39 2.05 -6.11
N TYR A 72 5.41 1.16 -6.20
CA TYR A 72 4.91 0.36 -5.10
C TYR A 72 5.63 -0.98 -5.09
N ALA A 73 6.06 -1.42 -3.91
CA ALA A 73 6.63 -2.74 -3.73
C ALA A 73 6.02 -3.41 -2.51
N PHE A 74 5.64 -4.67 -2.68
CA PHE A 74 5.04 -5.51 -1.67
C PHE A 74 6.00 -6.63 -1.33
N MET A 75 6.20 -6.85 -0.04
CA MET A 75 7.02 -7.92 0.51
C MET A 75 6.09 -8.97 1.11
N LEU A 76 6.07 -10.17 0.55
CA LEU A 76 5.36 -11.31 1.09
C LEU A 76 6.39 -12.24 1.73
N LEU A 77 6.20 -12.56 3.00
CA LEU A 77 7.09 -13.45 3.76
C LEU A 77 6.26 -14.36 4.66
N GLY A 78 6.51 -15.66 4.60
CA GLY A 78 5.88 -16.59 5.52
C GLY A 78 6.27 -18.05 5.31
N ARG A 79 5.66 -18.89 6.13
CA ARG A 79 5.88 -20.34 6.13
C ARG A 79 5.30 -20.95 4.87
N GLU A 80 6.01 -21.92 4.30
CA GLU A 80 5.46 -22.83 3.30
C GLU A 80 5.40 -24.24 3.89
N ASP A 81 4.23 -24.86 3.80
CA ASP A 81 4.02 -26.23 4.25
C ASP A 81 4.50 -27.24 3.21
N ALA A 82 4.65 -28.50 3.63
CA ALA A 82 5.21 -29.57 2.77
C ALA A 82 4.36 -29.87 1.52
N ASP A 83 3.08 -29.51 1.55
CA ASP A 83 2.15 -29.60 0.42
C ASP A 83 2.26 -28.42 -0.57
N GLY A 84 3.14 -27.44 -0.29
CA GLY A 84 3.31 -26.23 -1.07
C GLY A 84 2.37 -25.08 -0.68
N SER A 85 1.49 -25.27 0.31
CA SER A 85 0.64 -24.20 0.83
C SER A 85 1.48 -23.11 1.49
N TRP A 86 1.33 -21.86 1.05
CA TRP A 86 2.13 -20.73 1.54
C TRP A 86 1.29 -19.74 2.33
N PHE A 87 1.76 -19.34 3.51
CA PHE A 87 1.03 -18.50 4.47
C PHE A 87 1.80 -17.20 4.76
N PRO A 88 1.92 -16.28 3.77
CA PRO A 88 2.67 -15.04 3.94
C PRO A 88 1.90 -13.97 4.72
N ALA A 89 2.65 -13.16 5.45
CA ALA A 89 2.23 -11.79 5.75
C ALA A 89 2.68 -10.86 4.61
N ILE A 90 1.87 -9.85 4.31
CA ILE A 90 2.18 -8.83 3.29
C ILE A 90 2.60 -7.52 3.96
N GLY A 91 3.70 -6.94 3.49
CA GLY A 91 4.16 -5.60 3.83
C GLY A 91 4.26 -4.71 2.60
N MET A 92 4.29 -3.40 2.78
CA MET A 92 4.47 -2.42 1.71
C MET A 92 5.68 -1.51 1.99
N PRO A 93 6.92 -1.98 1.73
CA PRO A 93 8.15 -1.23 1.96
C PRO A 93 8.43 -0.05 1.00
N LYS A 94 7.68 0.09 -0.09
CA LYS A 94 7.76 1.22 -1.02
C LYS A 94 6.36 1.75 -1.31
N PRO A 95 6.17 3.07 -1.51
CA PRO A 95 7.19 4.09 -1.81
C PRO A 95 8.10 4.48 -0.64
N SER A 96 7.55 4.56 0.57
CA SER A 96 8.31 4.80 1.80
C SER A 96 8.22 3.60 2.75
N LYS A 97 9.20 3.46 3.65
CA LYS A 97 9.15 2.44 4.72
C LYS A 97 8.32 2.87 5.94
N ALA A 98 7.91 4.13 5.93
CA ALA A 98 7.41 4.86 7.07
C ALA A 98 5.90 4.96 7.00
N ASN A 99 5.32 5.10 5.82
CA ASN A 99 3.88 5.29 5.74
C ASN A 99 3.13 3.99 5.95
N TRP A 100 3.39 3.00 5.13
CA TRP A 100 2.71 1.71 5.21
C TRP A 100 3.64 0.68 5.82
N SER A 101 3.11 -0.21 6.65
CA SER A 101 3.95 -1.18 7.36
C SER A 101 4.74 -2.07 6.39
N SER A 102 6.06 -2.09 6.51
CA SER A 102 6.92 -2.99 5.72
C SER A 102 6.74 -4.47 6.07
N THR A 103 6.04 -4.77 7.17
CA THR A 103 5.67 -6.13 7.60
C THR A 103 4.27 -6.12 8.18
N GLY A 104 3.27 -6.69 7.49
CA GLY A 104 1.88 -6.67 7.95
C GLY A 104 1.18 -5.32 7.68
N PHE A 105 1.38 -4.76 6.49
CA PHE A 105 0.64 -3.59 6.02
C PHE A 105 -0.84 -3.91 5.87
N PHE A 106 -1.15 -5.06 5.26
CA PHE A 106 -2.52 -5.50 5.01
C PHE A 106 -2.78 -6.84 5.69
N GLU A 107 -3.88 -6.90 6.44
CA GLU A 107 -4.42 -8.12 7.03
C GLU A 107 -5.94 -8.10 6.91
N PHE A 108 -6.59 -9.26 6.96
CA PHE A 108 -8.04 -9.33 7.09
C PHE A 108 -8.44 -10.36 8.12
N GLN A 109 -9.66 -10.22 8.62
CA GLN A 109 -10.33 -11.16 9.49
C GLN A 109 -11.75 -11.40 8.99
N ALA A 110 -12.16 -12.67 8.87
CA ALA A 110 -13.50 -13.10 8.50
C ALA A 110 -14.03 -14.08 9.57
N GLY A 111 -14.82 -13.58 10.52
CA GLY A 111 -15.14 -14.33 11.73
C GLY A 111 -13.87 -14.61 12.55
N ASP A 112 -13.59 -15.88 12.83
CA ASP A 112 -12.36 -16.31 13.52
C ASP A 112 -11.17 -16.54 12.57
N LEU A 113 -11.43 -16.57 11.26
CA LEU A 113 -10.38 -16.78 10.26
C LEU A 113 -9.56 -15.50 10.06
N LYS A 114 -8.25 -15.61 10.23
CA LYS A 114 -7.29 -14.52 9.98
C LYS A 114 -6.56 -14.76 8.66
N SER A 115 -6.13 -13.69 7.99
CA SER A 115 -5.41 -13.78 6.71
C SER A 115 -4.19 -14.71 6.75
N ARG A 116 -3.44 -14.72 7.85
CA ARG A 116 -2.25 -15.59 8.06
C ARG A 116 -2.58 -17.08 8.19
N SER A 117 -3.86 -17.44 8.35
CA SER A 117 -4.35 -18.81 8.37
C SER A 117 -4.90 -19.25 7.01
N CYS A 118 -4.85 -18.38 6.00
CA CYS A 118 -5.20 -18.70 4.62
C CYS A 118 -3.94 -18.95 3.82
N SER A 119 -3.96 -19.96 2.95
CA SER A 119 -2.92 -20.10 1.94
C SER A 119 -3.09 -19.00 0.89
N VAL A 120 -1.98 -18.57 0.31
CA VAL A 120 -1.92 -17.48 -0.65
C VAL A 120 -1.31 -17.97 -1.95
N GLU A 121 -2.03 -17.72 -3.03
CA GLU A 121 -1.58 -17.86 -4.40
C GLU A 121 -1.45 -16.46 -5.02
N ILE A 122 -0.35 -16.20 -5.72
CA ILE A 122 -0.20 -14.98 -6.52
C ILE A 122 -0.86 -15.26 -7.87
N GLY A 123 -1.99 -14.64 -8.14
CA GLY A 123 -2.75 -14.83 -9.37
C GLY A 123 -2.10 -14.16 -10.57
N GLU A 124 -2.56 -14.52 -11.76
CA GLU A 124 -2.23 -13.80 -12.99
C GLU A 124 -2.99 -12.48 -13.02
N GLY A 125 -2.29 -11.38 -12.73
CA GLY A 125 -2.82 -10.03 -12.93
C GLY A 125 -2.83 -9.66 -14.41
N GLN A 126 -3.68 -8.70 -14.78
CA GLN A 126 -3.41 -7.88 -15.97
C GLN A 126 -2.10 -7.10 -15.70
N ASP A 127 -1.42 -6.61 -16.75
CA ASP A 127 -0.11 -5.93 -16.70
C ASP A 127 -0.08 -4.62 -15.87
N ASP A 128 -1.15 -4.34 -15.11
CA ASP A 128 -1.34 -3.17 -14.26
C ASP A 128 -1.60 -3.51 -12.78
N ALA A 129 -1.63 -4.80 -12.41
CA ALA A 129 -2.08 -5.21 -11.10
C ALA A 129 -1.31 -6.38 -10.47
N ILE A 130 -1.30 -6.37 -9.14
CA ILE A 130 -0.95 -7.51 -8.29
C ILE A 130 -2.24 -8.11 -7.75
N VAL A 131 -2.40 -9.42 -7.90
CA VAL A 131 -3.55 -10.17 -7.42
C VAL A 131 -3.09 -11.26 -6.45
N LEU A 132 -3.65 -11.27 -5.24
CA LEU A 132 -3.44 -12.31 -4.24
C LEU A 132 -4.76 -13.03 -3.96
N LEU A 133 -4.73 -14.35 -4.13
CA LEU A 133 -5.86 -15.24 -3.90
C LEU A 133 -5.66 -15.94 -2.56
N TYR A 134 -6.54 -15.65 -1.61
CA TYR A 134 -6.55 -16.26 -0.28
C TYR A 134 -7.51 -17.43 -0.25
N ARG A 135 -7.05 -18.58 0.24
CA ARG A 135 -7.86 -19.80 0.34
C ARG A 135 -7.78 -20.43 1.72
N SER A 136 -8.92 -20.91 2.18
CA SER A 136 -9.06 -21.88 3.26
C SER A 136 -10.23 -22.82 2.90
N ASN A 137 -10.53 -23.81 3.75
CA ASN A 137 -11.50 -24.88 3.46
C ASN A 137 -12.80 -24.39 2.79
N ASP A 138 -13.40 -23.34 3.35
CA ASP A 138 -14.69 -22.79 2.95
C ASP A 138 -14.64 -21.26 2.71
N PHE A 139 -13.43 -20.70 2.68
CA PHE A 139 -13.19 -19.28 2.49
C PHE A 139 -12.37 -19.01 1.24
N ARG A 140 -12.81 -18.02 0.47
CA ARG A 140 -12.10 -17.51 -0.70
C ARG A 140 -12.15 -16.00 -0.68
N ALA A 141 -11.01 -15.38 -0.88
CA ALA A 141 -10.91 -13.95 -1.10
C ALA A 141 -9.87 -13.60 -2.14
N GLU A 142 -10.06 -12.47 -2.79
CA GLU A 142 -9.11 -11.88 -3.73
C GLU A 142 -8.79 -10.47 -3.26
N ALA A 143 -7.50 -10.17 -3.17
CA ALA A 143 -6.99 -8.82 -2.97
C ALA A 143 -6.26 -8.39 -4.26
N ARG A 144 -6.75 -7.33 -4.90
CA ARG A 144 -6.20 -6.76 -6.11
C ARG A 144 -5.69 -5.35 -5.84
N TRP A 145 -4.40 -5.12 -6.11
CA TRP A 145 -3.79 -3.79 -6.12
C TRP A 145 -3.47 -3.40 -7.55
N GLN A 146 -3.88 -2.21 -7.97
CA GLN A 146 -3.73 -1.74 -9.34
C GLN A 146 -3.11 -0.34 -9.36
N LEU A 147 -2.23 -0.12 -10.34
CA LEU A 147 -1.63 1.17 -10.62
C LEU A 147 -2.06 1.61 -12.04
N LEU A 148 -2.31 2.90 -12.25
CA LEU A 148 -2.62 3.42 -13.59
C LEU A 148 -1.37 4.08 -14.20
N PRO A 149 -1.27 4.22 -15.55
CA PRO A 149 -0.05 4.67 -16.25
C PRO A 149 0.56 6.00 -15.78
N ASP A 150 -0.24 6.97 -15.34
CA ASP A 150 0.23 8.32 -14.96
C ASP A 150 -0.32 8.76 -13.59
N ASP A 151 -0.53 7.79 -12.71
CA ASP A 151 -1.18 7.99 -11.42
C ASP A 151 -0.24 7.59 -10.28
N ASP A 152 -0.27 8.34 -9.18
CA ASP A 152 0.44 7.98 -7.95
C ASP A 152 -0.46 7.24 -6.94
N ARG A 153 -1.74 7.05 -7.28
CA ARG A 153 -2.72 6.31 -6.47
C ARG A 153 -2.57 4.81 -6.63
N LEU A 154 -2.60 4.11 -5.49
CA LEU A 154 -2.71 2.65 -5.46
C LEU A 154 -4.16 2.25 -5.25
N PHE A 155 -4.82 1.79 -6.30
CA PHE A 155 -6.18 1.29 -6.23
C PHE A 155 -6.19 -0.09 -5.63
N PHE A 156 -7.17 -0.35 -4.77
CA PHE A 156 -7.31 -1.61 -4.06
C PHE A 156 -8.75 -2.09 -4.11
N ILE A 157 -8.93 -3.36 -4.44
CA ILE A 157 -10.21 -4.06 -4.36
C ILE A 157 -10.00 -5.33 -3.56
N PHE A 158 -10.88 -5.56 -2.59
CA PHE A 158 -11.00 -6.83 -1.90
C PHE A 158 -12.36 -7.44 -2.15
N THR A 159 -12.38 -8.69 -2.57
CA THR A 159 -13.61 -9.48 -2.67
C THR A 159 -13.50 -10.73 -1.81
N ALA A 160 -14.59 -11.15 -1.17
CA ALA A 160 -14.63 -12.38 -0.41
C ALA A 160 -16.03 -13.01 -0.44
N ASN A 161 -16.08 -14.31 -0.17
CA ASN A 161 -17.35 -15.05 -0.10
C ASN A 161 -18.05 -14.97 1.28
N ARG A 162 -17.57 -14.11 2.19
CA ARG A 162 -18.08 -13.93 3.56
C ARG A 162 -17.76 -12.53 4.08
N PRO A 163 -18.51 -12.02 5.08
CA PRO A 163 -18.16 -10.79 5.76
C PRO A 163 -16.76 -10.79 6.37
N TYR A 164 -16.09 -9.64 6.28
CA TYR A 164 -14.72 -9.44 6.69
C TYR A 164 -14.49 -8.08 7.31
N THR A 165 -13.34 -7.94 7.96
CA THR A 165 -12.71 -6.66 8.28
C THR A 165 -11.30 -6.65 7.74
N LEU A 166 -10.99 -5.65 6.93
CA LEU A 166 -9.66 -5.36 6.42
C LEU A 166 -8.94 -4.45 7.40
N HIS A 167 -7.63 -4.61 7.54
CA HIS A 167 -6.78 -3.79 8.39
C HIS A 167 -5.59 -3.30 7.60
N PHE A 168 -5.47 -1.98 7.50
CA PHE A 168 -4.33 -1.28 6.90
C PHE A 168 -3.52 -0.62 8.00
N THR A 169 -2.30 -1.11 8.25
CA THR A 169 -1.42 -0.59 9.30
C THR A 169 -0.39 0.38 8.72
N ALA A 170 -0.30 1.55 9.35
CA ALA A 170 0.55 2.66 8.93
C ALA A 170 1.44 3.17 10.08
N TYR A 171 2.60 3.73 9.73
CA TYR A 171 3.55 4.37 10.65
C TYR A 171 3.80 5.84 10.26
N PRO A 172 2.75 6.63 9.99
CA PRO A 172 2.80 7.85 9.17
C PRO A 172 4.03 8.71 9.47
N SER A 173 4.77 9.03 8.41
CA SER A 173 5.97 9.85 8.43
C SER A 173 7.12 9.38 9.33
N SER A 174 7.09 8.17 9.92
CA SER A 174 8.14 7.69 10.84
C SER A 174 9.54 7.62 10.21
N TYR A 175 10.42 8.54 10.57
CA TYR A 175 11.83 8.54 10.19
C TYR A 175 12.75 8.09 11.34
N ALA A 176 14.02 7.87 11.00
CA ALA A 176 15.15 7.44 11.83
C ALA A 176 15.01 7.63 13.35
N GLY A 177 15.28 6.54 14.06
CA GLY A 177 15.23 6.44 15.51
C GLY A 177 14.71 5.05 15.86
N SER A 178 15.42 4.32 16.71
CA SER A 178 14.88 3.08 17.27
C SER A 178 13.51 3.35 17.89
N TRP A 179 12.69 2.30 18.04
CA TRP A 179 11.38 2.37 18.73
C TRP A 179 11.36 3.40 19.87
N SER A 180 12.36 3.30 20.75
CA SER A 180 12.50 4.07 21.98
C SER A 180 12.79 5.56 21.76
N ALA A 181 13.60 5.92 20.76
CA ALA A 181 13.93 7.31 20.44
C ALA A 181 12.74 8.01 19.77
N GLY A 182 12.14 7.35 18.77
CA GLY A 182 10.97 7.90 18.07
C GLY A 182 9.74 8.01 18.98
N LYS A 183 9.55 7.08 19.93
CA LYS A 183 8.37 7.04 20.81
C LYS A 183 8.13 8.35 21.56
N LYS A 184 9.20 9.03 22.00
CA LYS A 184 9.10 10.29 22.76
C LYS A 184 8.76 11.50 21.90
N LEU A 185 8.96 11.40 20.59
CA LEU A 185 8.88 12.53 19.66
C LEU A 185 7.65 12.48 18.77
N ARG A 186 7.14 11.27 18.45
CA ARG A 186 5.97 11.08 17.59
C ARG A 186 4.75 11.84 18.10
N GLN A 187 4.09 12.55 17.19
CA GLN A 187 2.87 13.30 17.44
C GLN A 187 1.88 12.99 16.33
N ARG A 188 1.34 11.77 16.35
CA ARG A 188 0.49 11.26 15.29
C ARG A 188 -0.93 11.75 15.40
N PHE A 189 -1.51 11.99 14.23
CA PHE A 189 -2.87 12.47 14.10
C PHE A 189 -3.51 11.85 12.86
N ALA A 190 -4.83 11.92 12.80
CA ALA A 190 -5.57 11.64 11.59
C ALA A 190 -6.54 12.77 11.27
N VAL A 191 -6.83 12.99 9.99
CA VAL A 191 -7.80 13.99 9.52
C VAL A 191 -8.78 13.31 8.57
N THR A 192 -10.06 13.58 8.77
CA THR A 192 -11.17 13.17 7.90
C THR A 192 -11.75 14.41 7.21
N PRO A 193 -12.72 14.26 6.28
CA PRO A 193 -13.45 15.40 5.73
C PRO A 193 -14.05 16.34 6.78
N THR A 194 -14.50 15.83 7.92
CA THR A 194 -15.32 16.60 8.88
C THR A 194 -14.59 16.96 10.16
N ARG A 195 -13.49 16.27 10.52
CA ARG A 195 -12.80 16.48 11.80
C ARG A 195 -11.35 15.98 11.80
N THR A 196 -10.62 16.38 12.84
CA THR A 196 -9.35 15.77 13.22
C THR A 196 -9.63 14.72 14.29
N LEU A 197 -8.97 13.56 14.20
CA LEU A 197 -9.07 12.48 15.17
C LEU A 197 -7.85 12.49 16.09
N GLU A 198 -8.10 12.47 17.39
CA GLU A 198 -7.09 12.34 18.44
C GLU A 198 -6.65 10.88 18.63
N GLU A 199 -5.70 10.64 19.54
CA GLU A 199 -5.30 9.28 19.93
C GLU A 199 -6.50 8.49 20.46
N GLY A 200 -6.69 7.27 19.96
CA GLY A 200 -7.82 6.41 20.31
C GLY A 200 -8.45 5.70 19.11
N LYS A 201 -9.51 4.96 19.39
CA LYS A 201 -10.33 4.29 18.38
C LYS A 201 -11.56 5.14 18.06
N HIS A 202 -11.81 5.37 16.77
CA HIS A 202 -12.89 6.19 16.25
C HIS A 202 -13.65 5.43 15.18
N SER A 203 -14.98 5.39 15.27
CA SER A 203 -15.82 4.97 14.14
C SER A 203 -16.08 6.17 13.24
N LEU A 204 -16.02 5.95 11.94
CA LEU A 204 -16.24 6.99 10.94
C LEU A 204 -17.70 7.06 10.49
N GLU A 205 -18.16 8.27 10.25
CA GLU A 205 -19.46 8.55 9.66
C GLU A 205 -19.42 8.39 8.12
N THR A 206 -20.58 8.26 7.49
CA THR A 206 -20.69 8.12 6.03
C THR A 206 -20.04 9.29 5.26
N ALA A 207 -20.08 10.50 5.83
CA ALA A 207 -19.43 11.68 5.24
C ALA A 207 -17.89 11.66 5.36
N GLU A 208 -17.31 10.72 6.12
CA GLU A 208 -15.87 10.61 6.36
C GLU A 208 -15.23 9.55 5.43
N TYR A 209 -15.26 9.79 4.12
CA TYR A 209 -14.84 8.85 3.06
C TYR A 209 -13.32 8.80 2.81
N TYR A 210 -12.54 9.56 3.56
CA TYR A 210 -11.08 9.43 3.59
C TYR A 210 -10.52 9.58 5.00
N VAL A 211 -9.31 9.04 5.18
CA VAL A 211 -8.48 9.22 6.36
C VAL A 211 -7.08 9.60 5.93
N PHE A 212 -6.67 10.82 6.25
CA PHE A 212 -5.29 11.27 6.18
C PHE A 212 -4.58 10.92 7.49
N LEU A 213 -3.37 10.38 7.43
CA LEU A 213 -2.56 9.98 8.58
C LEU A 213 -1.22 10.71 8.51
N GLY A 214 -0.88 11.45 9.58
CA GLY A 214 0.34 12.23 9.65
C GLY A 214 1.01 12.18 11.01
N ASP A 215 2.14 12.86 11.12
CA ASP A 215 2.87 13.11 12.36
C ASP A 215 3.33 14.57 12.37
N HIS A 216 3.02 15.33 13.42
CA HIS A 216 3.38 16.75 13.53
C HIS A 216 4.89 16.95 13.73
N TYR A 217 5.58 16.01 14.37
CA TYR A 217 7.03 16.13 14.62
C TYR A 217 7.85 15.66 13.43
N PHE A 218 7.45 14.53 12.83
CA PHE A 218 8.12 13.96 11.66
C PHE A 218 7.49 14.47 10.36
N ASP A 219 7.52 15.78 10.13
CA ASP A 219 7.01 16.42 8.92
C ASP A 219 8.17 16.85 7.98
N PRO A 220 8.15 16.47 6.68
CA PRO A 220 9.16 16.92 5.72
C PRO A 220 9.33 18.44 5.63
N ALA A 221 8.30 19.23 5.96
CA ALA A 221 8.41 20.69 6.07
C ALA A 221 9.49 21.16 7.07
N HIS A 222 9.86 20.29 8.01
CA HIS A 222 10.88 20.54 9.03
C HIS A 222 12.15 19.72 8.81
N ASN A 223 12.36 19.18 7.60
CA ASN A 223 13.45 18.28 7.26
C ASN A 223 13.49 17.03 8.16
N ARG A 224 12.33 16.52 8.53
CA ARG A 224 12.14 15.32 9.35
C ARG A 224 11.09 14.44 8.70
N GLY A 225 11.10 13.15 8.99
CA GLY A 225 10.04 12.29 8.48
C GLY A 225 10.19 11.95 6.99
N GLU A 226 9.23 11.17 6.50
CA GLU A 226 9.21 10.65 5.12
C GLU A 226 7.97 11.14 4.35
N GLY A 227 7.10 11.92 4.98
CA GLY A 227 5.80 12.36 4.45
C GLY A 227 4.63 11.51 4.95
N PRO A 228 3.38 11.99 4.86
CA PRO A 228 2.19 11.32 5.37
C PRO A 228 1.61 10.28 4.40
N CYS A 229 0.53 9.62 4.80
CA CYS A 229 -0.27 8.76 3.91
C CYS A 229 -1.77 8.98 4.07
N ALA A 230 -2.55 8.43 3.15
CA ALA A 230 -4.00 8.48 3.25
C ALA A 230 -4.67 7.23 2.66
N LEU A 231 -5.89 6.99 3.09
CA LEU A 231 -6.78 5.98 2.54
C LEU A 231 -8.13 6.62 2.22
N LEU A 232 -8.58 6.48 0.99
CA LEU A 232 -9.95 6.76 0.54
C LEU A 232 -10.70 5.43 0.46
N TYR A 233 -11.97 5.41 0.84
CA TYR A 233 -12.83 4.24 0.73
C TYR A 233 -14.25 4.64 0.37
N HIS A 234 -15.04 3.68 -0.14
CA HIS A 234 -16.44 3.93 -0.46
C HIS A 234 -17.33 3.61 0.76
N PRO A 235 -17.95 4.59 1.42
CA PRO A 235 -18.73 4.36 2.65
C PRO A 235 -20.00 3.54 2.44
N GLY A 236 -20.49 3.45 1.20
CA GLY A 236 -21.58 2.52 0.82
C GLY A 236 -21.14 1.05 0.65
N GLN A 237 -19.84 0.75 0.67
CA GLN A 237 -19.30 -0.61 0.56
C GLN A 237 -18.72 -1.11 1.88
N SER A 238 -18.19 -0.20 2.70
CA SER A 238 -17.55 -0.56 3.96
C SER A 238 -17.86 0.45 5.05
N ARG A 239 -18.01 -0.05 6.28
CA ARG A 239 -17.89 0.78 7.48
C ARG A 239 -16.41 0.92 7.83
N ALA A 240 -15.98 2.11 8.24
CA ALA A 240 -14.60 2.34 8.67
C ALA A 240 -14.47 2.62 10.17
N ASP A 241 -13.40 2.08 10.75
CA ASP A 241 -12.86 2.46 12.06
C ASP A 241 -11.40 2.91 11.89
N VAL A 242 -10.97 3.92 12.63
CA VAL A 242 -9.58 4.36 12.69
C VAL A 242 -9.06 4.24 14.11
N LEU A 243 -7.89 3.64 14.26
CA LEU A 243 -7.12 3.61 15.48
C LEU A 243 -5.89 4.48 15.30
N VAL A 244 -5.83 5.61 16.01
CA VAL A 244 -4.64 6.47 16.09
C VAL A 244 -3.90 6.11 17.38
N GLN A 245 -2.64 5.71 17.28
CA GLN A 245 -1.78 5.49 18.43
C GLN A 245 -0.42 6.11 18.19
N ASN A 246 0.30 6.41 19.27
CA ASN A 246 1.67 6.90 19.17
C ASN A 246 2.59 6.00 18.31
N TYR A 247 2.43 4.66 18.38
CA TYR A 247 3.30 3.75 17.63
C TYR A 247 2.83 3.36 16.24
N SER A 248 1.54 3.12 16.02
CA SER A 248 0.95 2.76 14.72
C SER A 248 -0.39 3.44 14.56
N CYS A 249 -0.76 3.78 13.34
CA CYS A 249 -2.14 4.05 12.99
C CYS A 249 -2.70 2.83 12.25
N ARG A 250 -4.01 2.58 12.38
CA ARG A 250 -4.68 1.52 11.64
C ARG A 250 -6.03 1.99 11.13
N VAL A 251 -6.26 1.83 9.84
CA VAL A 251 -7.60 2.00 9.24
C VAL A 251 -8.18 0.61 9.05
N SER A 252 -9.40 0.40 9.53
CA SER A 252 -10.12 -0.87 9.40
C SER A 252 -11.38 -0.68 8.58
N LEU A 253 -11.60 -1.52 7.57
CA LEU A 253 -12.78 -1.47 6.70
C LEU A 253 -13.56 -2.77 6.84
N SER A 254 -14.80 -2.72 7.32
CA SER A 254 -15.68 -3.89 7.44
C SER A 254 -16.70 -3.92 6.30
N GLY A 255 -16.79 -5.04 5.59
CA GLY A 255 -17.67 -5.24 4.42
C GLY A 255 -18.15 -6.69 4.29
N SER A 256 -19.04 -6.96 3.33
CA SER A 256 -19.65 -8.29 3.12
C SER A 256 -19.18 -8.99 1.85
N ASP A 257 -19.03 -8.26 0.75
CA ASP A 257 -18.80 -8.83 -0.58
C ASP A 257 -17.59 -8.20 -1.26
N CYS A 258 -17.61 -6.87 -1.44
CA CYS A 258 -16.58 -6.10 -2.12
C CYS A 258 -16.30 -4.80 -1.36
N SER A 259 -15.03 -4.46 -1.20
CA SER A 259 -14.57 -3.18 -0.66
C SER A 259 -13.51 -2.61 -1.58
N ALA A 260 -13.74 -1.39 -2.06
CA ALA A 260 -12.75 -0.62 -2.78
C ALA A 260 -12.09 0.43 -1.87
N ALA A 261 -10.79 0.61 -2.04
CA ALA A 261 -10.03 1.68 -1.42
C ALA A 261 -8.99 2.25 -2.38
N VAL A 262 -8.55 3.46 -2.10
CA VAL A 262 -7.41 4.08 -2.78
C VAL A 262 -6.41 4.50 -1.73
N LEU A 263 -5.17 4.04 -1.87
CA LEU A 263 -4.09 4.33 -0.95
C LEU A 263 -3.13 5.34 -1.55
N PHE A 264 -2.64 6.22 -0.68
CA PHE A 264 -1.68 7.26 -1.00
C PHE A 264 -0.47 7.09 -0.09
N ASP A 265 0.72 7.22 -0.66
CA ASP A 265 1.96 7.40 0.08
C ASP A 265 2.56 8.73 -0.38
N PHE A 266 2.36 9.79 0.40
CA PHE A 266 2.80 11.13 0.06
C PHE A 266 4.28 11.33 0.40
N HIS A 267 5.11 10.37 -0.02
CA HIS A 267 6.52 10.35 0.26
C HIS A 267 7.18 11.67 -0.17
N GLY A 268 7.93 12.30 0.74
CA GLY A 268 8.61 13.57 0.52
C GLY A 268 7.71 14.81 0.59
N SER A 269 6.40 14.66 0.75
CA SER A 269 5.47 15.80 0.85
C SER A 269 5.27 16.23 2.30
N ALA A 270 5.15 17.53 2.53
CA ALA A 270 4.74 18.08 3.82
C ALA A 270 3.27 17.72 4.14
N ASN A 271 2.92 17.68 5.43
CA ASN A 271 1.56 17.32 5.85
C ASN A 271 0.49 18.23 5.22
N THR A 272 0.73 19.55 5.21
CA THR A 272 -0.21 20.54 4.68
C THR A 272 -0.46 20.37 3.19
N ALA A 273 0.61 20.27 2.38
CA ALA A 273 0.52 20.10 0.94
C ALA A 273 -0.18 18.79 0.55
N ALA A 274 0.14 17.69 1.25
CA ALA A 274 -0.49 16.39 1.00
C ALA A 274 -1.99 16.40 1.36
N LEU A 275 -2.38 17.03 2.47
CA LEU A 275 -3.78 17.16 2.88
C LEU A 275 -4.57 18.08 1.93
N GLU A 276 -3.97 19.17 1.45
CA GLU A 276 -4.59 20.04 0.44
C GLU A 276 -4.83 19.29 -0.88
N TYR A 277 -3.83 18.54 -1.36
CA TYR A 277 -4.00 17.69 -2.54
C TYR A 277 -5.13 16.67 -2.34
N LEU A 278 -5.17 15.99 -1.19
CA LEU A 278 -6.23 15.04 -0.87
C LEU A 278 -7.62 15.69 -0.91
N ARG A 279 -7.75 16.91 -0.36
CA ARG A 279 -9.00 17.68 -0.38
C ARG A 279 -9.41 18.07 -1.80
N THR A 280 -8.46 18.44 -2.66
CA THR A 280 -8.77 18.76 -4.07
C THR A 280 -9.31 17.55 -4.83
N LEU A 281 -8.71 16.37 -4.64
CA LEU A 281 -9.21 15.11 -5.23
C LEU A 281 -10.61 14.77 -4.71
N SER A 282 -10.85 15.00 -3.41
CA SER A 282 -12.10 14.64 -2.75
C SER A 282 -13.33 15.41 -3.28
N ALA A 283 -13.11 16.58 -3.92
CA ALA A 283 -14.15 17.35 -4.58
C ALA A 283 -14.62 16.72 -5.91
N GLU A 284 -13.83 15.82 -6.51
CA GLU A 284 -14.19 15.08 -7.73
C GLU A 284 -15.06 13.85 -7.43
N PHE A 285 -15.15 13.43 -6.16
CA PHE A 285 -15.91 12.27 -5.70
C PHE A 285 -17.24 12.63 -5.00
N GLN A 286 -17.56 13.93 -4.90
CA GLN A 286 -18.87 14.44 -4.45
C GLN A 286 -19.78 14.71 -5.65
#